data_AF-A0A517RE94-F1
#
_entry.id   AF-A0A517RE94-F1
#
_cell.length_a   1.000
_cell.length_b   1.000
_cell.length_c   1.000
_cell.angle_alpha   90.00
_cell.angle_beta   90.00
_cell.angle_gamma   90.00
#
_symmetry.space_group_name_H-M   'P 1'
#
loop_
_entity.id
_entity.type
_entity.pdbx_description
1 polymer ?
#
loop_
_entity_poly.entity_id
_entity_poly.type
_entity_poly.pdbx_seq_one_letter_code
_entity_poly.pdbx_strand_id
1 'polypeptide(L)'
;MTFQPFQGVTGSLPGERDFDPHVGDLDARVAWGNFGGLTLAEAFHKFQKSPDEYQEDFMYMGGKAFAYYFPVLERYLMVTPVWYEDDGIVWCQILGLGEAIQFHFSEKCLPEVQELVPRVLALIEHVKEAVDVSAHSKHPYYSDPEIYEHVIEEWEKLEQHLGQFGSG
;
A
#
# COMPACT_ATOMS: atom_id res chain seq x y z
N MET A 1 14.82 14.60 -18.41
CA MET A 1 13.44 15.05 -18.10
C MET A 1 13.18 14.65 -16.66
N THR A 2 12.93 15.60 -15.77
CA THR A 2 12.64 15.33 -14.37
C THR A 2 11.24 14.74 -14.27
N PHE A 3 11.15 13.44 -14.00
CA PHE A 3 9.91 12.79 -13.59
C PHE A 3 9.45 13.49 -12.30
N GLN A 4 8.33 14.21 -12.32
CA GLN A 4 7.72 14.69 -11.09
C GLN A 4 6.80 13.58 -10.59
N PRO A 5 7.21 12.83 -9.55
CA PRO A 5 6.35 11.80 -8.99
C PRO A 5 5.08 12.46 -8.44
N PHE A 6 3.92 11.83 -8.63
CA PHE A 6 2.60 12.27 -8.14
C PHE A 6 1.89 13.42 -8.88
N GLN A 7 2.26 13.72 -10.13
CA GLN A 7 1.44 14.61 -10.97
C GLN A 7 0.01 14.08 -11.13
N GLY A 8 -1.00 14.86 -10.72
CA GLY A 8 -2.41 14.55 -10.92
C GLY A 8 -3.24 14.34 -9.64
N VAL A 9 -2.62 14.22 -8.46
CA VAL A 9 -3.38 14.15 -7.21
C VAL A 9 -3.71 15.57 -6.75
N THR A 10 -4.92 16.02 -7.07
CA THR A 10 -5.45 17.32 -6.64
C THR A 10 -6.37 17.11 -5.44
N GLY A 11 -5.91 17.50 -4.25
CA GLY A 11 -6.69 17.44 -3.02
C GLY A 11 -6.05 18.30 -1.94
N SER A 12 -6.86 18.84 -1.03
CA SER A 12 -6.34 19.44 0.20
C SER A 12 -5.64 18.38 1.03
N LEU A 13 -4.57 18.76 1.72
CA LEU A 13 -3.93 17.88 2.70
C LEU A 13 -4.98 17.39 3.71
N PRO A 14 -5.03 16.08 4.01
CA PRO A 14 -5.91 15.57 5.05
C PRO A 14 -5.56 16.21 6.39
N GLY A 15 -6.58 16.57 7.17
CA GLY A 15 -6.43 17.04 8.53
C GLY A 15 -6.43 15.88 9.53
N GLU A 16 -6.17 16.18 10.80
CA GLU A 16 -6.15 15.18 11.89
C GLU A 16 -7.45 14.35 11.97
N ARG A 17 -8.60 14.95 11.64
CA ARG A 17 -9.90 14.26 11.63
C ARG A 17 -10.09 13.30 10.45
N ASP A 18 -9.31 13.45 9.39
CA ASP A 18 -9.31 12.52 8.27
C ASP A 18 -8.46 11.28 8.59
N PHE A 19 -7.56 11.38 9.57
CA PHE A 19 -6.82 10.23 10.13
C PHE A 19 -7.62 9.53 11.24
N ASP A 20 -8.20 10.27 12.19
CA ASP A 20 -8.98 9.70 13.30
C ASP A 20 -10.44 10.23 13.29
N PRO A 21 -11.32 9.67 12.45
CA PRO A 21 -12.70 10.14 12.31
C PRO A 21 -13.57 9.82 13.53
N HIS A 22 -13.24 8.79 14.31
CA HIS A 22 -14.04 8.34 15.46
C HIS A 22 -13.53 8.80 16.83
N VAL A 23 -12.35 9.43 16.86
CA VAL A 23 -11.69 9.98 18.05
C VAL A 23 -11.26 8.90 19.04
N GLY A 24 -9.96 8.86 19.32
CA GLY A 24 -9.38 8.05 20.39
C GLY A 24 -8.65 6.80 19.91
N ASP A 25 -8.51 6.64 18.59
CA ASP A 25 -7.63 5.62 18.02
C ASP A 25 -6.17 6.03 18.24
N LEU A 26 -5.38 5.16 18.88
CA LEU A 26 -3.97 5.46 19.17
C LEU A 26 -3.14 5.37 17.89
N ASP A 27 -3.41 4.39 17.04
CA ASP A 27 -2.64 4.09 15.84
C ASP A 27 -2.90 5.17 14.78
N ALA A 28 -4.16 5.62 14.64
CA ALA A 28 -4.50 6.75 13.79
C ALA A 28 -3.80 8.06 14.20
N ARG A 29 -3.59 8.28 15.51
CA ARG A 29 -2.86 9.46 16.02
C ARG A 29 -1.36 9.37 15.77
N VAL A 30 -0.79 8.17 15.84
CA VAL A 30 0.61 7.92 15.45
C VAL A 30 0.77 8.18 13.96
N ALA A 31 -0.13 7.66 13.13
CA ALA A 31 -0.14 7.91 11.69
C ALA A 31 -0.25 9.41 11.35
N TRP A 32 -1.10 10.16 12.06
CA TRP A 32 -1.16 11.62 11.95
C TRP A 32 0.17 12.29 12.31
N GLY A 33 0.81 11.87 13.41
CA GLY A 33 2.13 12.40 13.81
C GLY A 33 3.23 12.13 12.78
N ASN A 34 3.14 11.03 12.06
CA ASN A 34 4.13 10.63 11.06
C ASN A 34 3.88 11.24 9.68
N PHE A 35 2.64 11.28 9.21
CA PHE A 35 2.29 11.65 7.84
C PHE A 35 1.46 12.93 7.71
N GLY A 36 0.81 13.38 8.79
CA GLY A 36 -0.05 14.56 8.80
C GLY A 36 0.62 15.80 8.24
N GLY A 37 -0.01 16.41 7.23
CA GLY A 37 0.49 17.63 6.59
C GLY A 37 1.66 17.43 5.63
N LEU A 38 2.16 16.20 5.44
CA LEU A 38 3.16 15.91 4.41
C LEU A 38 2.52 15.89 3.03
N THR A 39 3.23 16.45 2.05
CA THR A 39 2.93 16.21 0.63
C THR A 39 3.22 14.76 0.26
N LEU A 40 2.67 14.26 -0.85
CA LEU A 40 2.95 12.91 -1.34
C LEU A 40 4.45 12.65 -1.57
N ALA A 41 5.19 13.67 -2.03
CA ALA A 41 6.63 13.55 -2.22
C ALA A 41 7.38 13.38 -0.90
N GLU A 42 7.01 14.15 0.13
CA GLU A 42 7.60 14.04 1.47
C GLU A 42 7.22 12.73 2.15
N ALA A 43 5.93 12.35 2.07
CA ALA A 43 5.42 11.10 2.60
C ALA A 43 6.11 9.89 1.95
N PHE A 44 6.28 9.90 0.63
CA PHE A 44 7.01 8.87 -0.08
C PHE A 44 8.48 8.79 0.35
N HIS A 45 9.16 9.93 0.46
CA HIS A 45 10.55 9.94 0.92
C HIS A 45 10.69 9.45 2.36
N LYS A 46 9.71 9.73 3.24
CA LYS A 46 9.68 9.20 4.61
C LYS A 46 9.42 7.69 4.60
N PHE A 47 8.40 7.23 3.88
CA PHE A 47 8.03 5.82 3.79
C PHE A 47 9.19 4.96 3.29
N GLN A 48 9.88 5.41 2.23
CA GLN A 48 11.04 4.69 1.66
C GLN A 48 12.21 4.48 2.64
N LYS A 49 12.32 5.26 3.72
CA LYS A 49 13.42 5.10 4.68
C LYS A 49 13.22 3.91 5.60
N SER A 50 11.97 3.64 5.97
CA SER A 50 11.59 2.58 6.91
C SER A 50 10.19 2.05 6.56
N PRO A 51 10.01 1.30 5.46
CA PRO A 51 8.71 0.77 5.07
C PRO A 51 8.08 -0.10 6.18
N ASP A 52 8.90 -0.90 6.87
CA ASP A 52 8.47 -1.77 7.97
C ASP A 52 7.96 -0.97 9.18
N GLU A 53 8.53 0.20 9.46
CA GLU A 53 8.12 1.07 10.57
C GLU A 53 6.80 1.77 10.26
N TYR A 54 6.53 2.05 8.98
CA TYR A 54 5.43 2.92 8.56
C TYR A 54 4.27 2.19 7.88
N GLN A 55 4.36 0.88 7.60
CA GLN A 55 3.26 0.15 6.96
C GLN A 55 1.96 0.19 7.79
N GLU A 56 2.06 0.09 9.11
CA GLU A 56 0.90 0.11 10.01
C GLU A 56 0.25 1.49 10.07
N ASP A 57 1.02 2.57 9.89
CA ASP A 57 0.44 3.91 9.77
C ASP A 57 -0.52 4.00 8.58
N PHE A 58 -0.19 3.32 7.47
CA PHE A 58 -1.09 3.20 6.32
C PHE A 58 -2.26 2.26 6.57
N MET A 59 -2.10 1.21 7.38
CA MET A 59 -3.20 0.34 7.77
C MET A 59 -4.23 1.08 8.63
N TYR A 60 -3.76 1.84 9.63
CA TYR A 60 -4.62 2.41 10.67
C TYR A 60 -5.02 3.88 10.47
N MET A 61 -4.47 4.59 9.48
CA MET A 61 -4.99 5.92 9.12
C MET A 61 -6.42 5.86 8.61
N GLY A 62 -7.24 6.87 8.85
CA GLY A 62 -8.62 6.94 8.34
C GLY A 62 -8.71 6.88 6.82
N GLY A 63 -9.83 6.40 6.28
CA GLY A 63 -10.01 6.13 4.84
C GLY A 63 -9.78 7.34 3.94
N LYS A 64 -10.16 8.56 4.37
CA LYS A 64 -9.84 9.82 3.67
C LYS A 64 -8.34 10.10 3.60
N ALA A 65 -7.64 9.94 4.73
CA ALA A 65 -6.19 10.10 4.77
C ALA A 65 -5.53 9.03 3.89
N PHE A 66 -5.99 7.78 3.98
CA PHE A 66 -5.53 6.70 3.13
C PHE A 66 -5.75 7.00 1.64
N ALA A 67 -6.92 7.46 1.23
CA ALA A 67 -7.19 7.77 -0.17
C ALA A 67 -6.26 8.87 -0.72
N TYR A 68 -5.92 9.86 0.13
CA TYR A 68 -4.91 10.85 -0.21
C TYR A 68 -3.51 10.22 -0.34
N TYR A 69 -3.07 9.44 0.65
CA TYR A 69 -1.70 8.90 0.70
C TYR A 69 -1.47 7.59 -0.07
N PHE A 70 -2.52 6.90 -0.54
CA PHE A 70 -2.43 5.67 -1.34
C PHE A 70 -1.42 5.72 -2.50
N PRO A 71 -1.29 6.85 -3.26
CA PRO A 71 -0.26 6.97 -4.29
C PRO A 71 1.17 6.70 -3.78
N VAL A 72 1.46 6.92 -2.50
CA VAL A 72 2.75 6.59 -1.88
C VAL A 72 3.01 5.08 -1.94
N LEU A 73 2.03 4.27 -1.52
CA LEU A 73 2.13 2.80 -1.55
C LEU A 73 2.17 2.29 -2.99
N GLU A 74 1.27 2.80 -3.84
CA GLU A 74 1.22 2.46 -5.27
C GLU A 74 2.58 2.71 -5.92
N ARG A 75 3.16 3.90 -5.70
CA ARG A 75 4.49 4.21 -6.23
C ARG A 75 5.56 3.32 -5.65
N TYR A 76 5.56 3.08 -4.34
CA TYR A 76 6.56 2.24 -3.68
C TYR A 76 6.57 0.84 -4.31
N LEU A 77 5.41 0.20 -4.40
CA LEU A 77 5.26 -1.12 -5.02
C LEU A 77 5.63 -1.15 -6.50
N MET A 78 5.42 -0.06 -7.25
CA MET A 78 5.83 0.03 -8.66
C MET A 78 7.34 0.20 -8.89
N VAL A 79 8.07 0.82 -7.95
CA VAL A 79 9.48 1.17 -8.15
C VAL A 79 10.44 0.35 -7.27
N THR A 80 9.92 -0.32 -6.26
CA THR A 80 10.69 -1.19 -5.38
C THR A 80 10.76 -2.57 -6.00
N PRO A 81 11.96 -3.05 -6.38
CA PRO A 81 12.11 -4.42 -6.88
C PRO A 81 11.70 -5.43 -5.81
N VAL A 82 11.08 -6.53 -6.24
CA VAL A 82 10.78 -7.73 -5.41
C VAL A 82 12.06 -8.50 -5.02
N TRP A 83 13.23 -7.97 -5.39
CA TRP A 83 14.57 -8.48 -5.14
C TRP A 83 15.34 -7.46 -4.31
N TYR A 84 15.66 -7.80 -3.07
CA TYR A 84 16.76 -7.17 -2.36
C TYR A 84 17.66 -8.24 -1.76
N GLU A 85 18.96 -7.94 -1.72
CA GLU A 85 20.01 -8.86 -1.24
C GLU A 85 19.95 -9.11 0.28
N ASP A 86 19.15 -8.34 1.03
CA ASP A 86 18.97 -8.49 2.48
C ASP A 86 17.67 -9.24 2.81
N ASP A 87 17.82 -10.53 3.12
CA ASP A 87 17.08 -11.29 4.15
C ASP A 87 15.55 -11.14 4.22
N GLY A 88 14.77 -11.64 3.24
CA GLY A 88 13.34 -11.99 3.43
C GLY A 88 12.34 -10.85 3.79
N ILE A 89 12.85 -9.66 4.14
CA ILE A 89 12.10 -8.50 4.62
C ILE A 89 11.18 -7.96 3.52
N VAL A 90 11.59 -8.06 2.25
CA VAL A 90 10.81 -7.59 1.10
C VAL A 90 9.49 -8.35 0.94
N TRP A 91 9.46 -9.64 1.23
CA TRP A 91 8.23 -10.44 1.14
C TRP A 91 7.24 -10.05 2.25
N CYS A 92 7.74 -9.85 3.46
CA CYS A 92 6.95 -9.33 4.58
C CYS A 92 6.39 -7.93 4.27
N GLN A 93 7.16 -7.07 3.60
CA GLN A 93 6.69 -5.76 3.16
C GLN A 93 5.58 -5.85 2.11
N ILE A 94 5.74 -6.68 1.08
CA ILE A 94 4.72 -6.85 0.04
C ILE A 94 3.43 -7.42 0.64
N LEU A 95 3.53 -8.40 1.54
CA LEU A 95 2.40 -8.94 2.28
C LEU A 95 1.73 -7.87 3.15
N GLY A 96 2.49 -7.19 4.01
CA GLY A 96 1.97 -6.17 4.93
C GLY A 96 1.32 -5.00 4.21
N LEU A 97 1.84 -4.61 3.04
CA LEU A 97 1.22 -3.59 2.20
C LEU A 97 -0.10 -4.07 1.57
N GLY A 98 -0.20 -5.34 1.18
CA GLY A 98 -1.45 -5.94 0.73
C GLY A 98 -2.52 -5.91 1.83
N GLU A 99 -2.15 -6.30 3.05
CA GLU A 99 -3.03 -6.26 4.22
C GLU A 99 -3.45 -4.83 4.57
N ALA A 100 -2.53 -3.87 4.55
CA ALA A 100 -2.82 -2.46 4.80
C ALA A 100 -3.83 -1.90 3.78
N ILE A 101 -3.67 -2.24 2.50
CA ILE A 101 -4.64 -1.85 1.46
C ILE A 101 -5.99 -2.52 1.71
N GLN A 102 -6.01 -3.83 1.97
CA GLN A 102 -7.24 -4.59 2.21
C GLN A 102 -8.05 -4.05 3.40
N PHE A 103 -7.39 -3.63 4.47
CA PHE A 103 -8.03 -3.09 5.67
C PHE A 103 -8.98 -1.92 5.36
N HIS A 104 -8.63 -1.08 4.38
CA HIS A 104 -9.45 0.07 3.96
C HIS A 104 -10.67 -0.30 3.13
N PHE A 105 -10.69 -1.49 2.52
CA PHE A 105 -11.87 -1.98 1.82
C PHE A 105 -12.88 -2.70 2.73
N SER A 106 -12.80 -2.45 4.04
CA SER A 106 -13.85 -2.78 5.00
C SER A 106 -15.06 -1.84 4.85
N GLU A 107 -16.25 -2.27 5.29
CA GLU A 107 -17.50 -1.49 5.17
C GLU A 107 -17.39 -0.06 5.73
N LYS A 108 -16.54 0.13 6.75
CA LYS A 108 -16.34 1.40 7.44
C LYS A 108 -15.62 2.45 6.58
N CYS A 109 -14.61 2.04 5.82
CA CYS A 109 -13.77 2.94 5.02
C CYS A 109 -14.15 2.94 3.53
N LEU A 110 -14.93 1.96 3.07
CA LEU A 110 -15.30 1.77 1.67
C LEU A 110 -15.78 3.06 0.96
N PRO A 111 -16.67 3.90 1.52
CA PRO A 111 -17.12 5.12 0.84
C PRO A 111 -16.00 6.11 0.50
N GLU A 112 -14.89 6.07 1.24
CA GLU A 112 -13.76 6.98 1.07
C GLU A 112 -12.72 6.44 0.09
N VAL A 113 -12.68 5.12 -0.12
CA VAL A 113 -11.66 4.44 -0.92
C VAL A 113 -12.19 3.72 -2.15
N GLN A 114 -13.52 3.68 -2.36
CA GLN A 114 -14.15 2.98 -3.48
C GLN A 114 -13.61 3.45 -4.85
N GLU A 115 -13.29 4.73 -5.00
CA GLU A 115 -12.72 5.27 -6.24
C GLU A 115 -11.31 4.73 -6.55
N LEU A 116 -10.63 4.15 -5.56
CA LEU A 116 -9.31 3.55 -5.73
C LEU A 116 -9.38 2.14 -6.33
N VAL A 117 -10.55 1.49 -6.36
CA VAL A 117 -10.69 0.09 -6.81
C VAL A 117 -9.96 -0.18 -8.14
N PRO A 118 -10.13 0.60 -9.22
CA PRO A 118 -9.45 0.33 -10.49
C PRO A 118 -7.92 0.43 -10.38
N ARG A 119 -7.42 1.36 -9.56
CA ARG A 119 -5.98 1.54 -9.33
C ARG A 119 -5.41 0.41 -8.50
N VAL A 120 -6.13 -0.05 -7.49
CA VAL A 120 -5.72 -1.20 -6.66
C VAL A 120 -5.73 -2.48 -7.49
N LEU A 121 -6.71 -2.71 -8.36
CA LEU A 121 -6.71 -3.85 -9.28
C LEU A 121 -5.49 -3.85 -10.22
N ALA A 122 -5.15 -2.71 -10.81
CA ALA A 122 -3.95 -2.58 -11.64
C ALA A 122 -2.65 -2.80 -10.83
N LEU A 123 -2.64 -2.35 -9.57
CA LEU A 123 -1.51 -2.58 -8.66
C LEU A 123 -1.36 -4.06 -8.30
N ILE A 124 -2.45 -4.77 -8.06
CA ILE A 124 -2.45 -6.23 -7.80
C ILE A 124 -1.87 -6.97 -9.00
N GLU A 125 -2.31 -6.65 -10.22
CA GLU A 125 -1.77 -7.25 -11.45
C GLU A 125 -0.25 -7.05 -11.54
N HIS A 126 0.22 -5.81 -11.30
CA HIS A 126 1.65 -5.49 -11.29
C HIS A 126 2.44 -6.28 -10.24
N VAL A 127 1.93 -6.38 -9.00
CA VAL A 127 2.59 -7.13 -7.93
C VAL A 127 2.66 -8.61 -8.28
N LYS A 128 1.56 -9.21 -8.75
CA LYS A 128 1.53 -10.63 -9.16
C LYS A 128 2.54 -10.90 -10.29
N GLU A 129 2.62 -10.03 -11.30
CA GLU A 129 3.61 -10.16 -12.38
C GLU A 129 5.04 -10.04 -11.85
N ALA A 130 5.33 -9.06 -10.99
CA ALA A 130 6.67 -8.87 -10.43
C ALA A 130 7.11 -10.07 -9.57
N VAL A 131 6.17 -10.64 -8.81
CA VAL A 131 6.37 -11.83 -7.98
C VAL A 131 6.57 -13.08 -8.86
N ASP A 132 5.80 -13.25 -9.94
CA ASP A 132 5.97 -14.38 -10.88
C ASP A 132 7.30 -14.34 -11.64
N VAL A 133 7.68 -13.17 -12.18
CA VAL A 133 9.01 -12.96 -12.76
C VAL A 133 10.08 -13.32 -11.74
N SER A 134 9.77 -13.14 -10.45
CA SER A 134 10.71 -13.43 -9.38
C SER A 134 10.99 -14.88 -9.14
N ALA A 135 9.92 -15.67 -9.03
CA ALA A 135 10.03 -17.10 -8.91
C ALA A 135 10.83 -17.72 -10.07
N HIS A 136 10.72 -17.16 -11.27
CA HIS A 136 11.37 -17.69 -12.48
C HIS A 136 12.80 -17.18 -12.71
N SER A 137 13.26 -16.17 -11.95
CA SER A 137 14.55 -15.49 -12.17
C SER A 137 15.79 -16.32 -11.79
N LYS A 138 15.63 -17.46 -11.09
CA LYS A 138 16.72 -18.29 -10.54
C LYS A 138 17.69 -17.51 -9.63
N HIS A 139 17.22 -16.42 -9.02
CA HIS A 139 18.03 -15.58 -8.15
C HIS A 139 18.49 -16.37 -6.90
N PRO A 140 19.75 -16.21 -6.44
CA PRO A 140 20.33 -17.06 -5.39
C PRO A 140 19.72 -16.90 -3.99
N TYR A 141 18.93 -15.85 -3.78
CA TYR A 141 18.23 -15.56 -2.51
C TYR A 141 16.79 -16.08 -2.50
N TYR A 142 16.43 -16.94 -3.46
CA TYR A 142 15.14 -17.62 -3.51
C TYR A 142 15.16 -18.81 -2.54
N SER A 143 14.58 -18.65 -1.35
CA SER A 143 14.67 -19.68 -0.31
C SER A 143 13.36 -20.40 0.05
N ASP A 144 12.18 -19.92 -0.35
CA ASP A 144 10.94 -20.60 0.04
C ASP A 144 9.77 -20.43 -0.96
N PRO A 145 9.40 -21.50 -1.71
CA PRO A 145 8.20 -21.53 -2.54
C PRO A 145 6.90 -21.29 -1.76
N GLU A 146 6.84 -21.64 -0.47
CA GLU A 146 5.63 -21.46 0.35
C GLU A 146 5.33 -19.97 0.59
N ILE A 147 6.38 -19.15 0.74
CA ILE A 147 6.22 -17.68 0.89
C ILE A 147 5.67 -17.07 -0.40
N TYR A 148 6.14 -17.52 -1.57
CA TYR A 148 5.63 -17.06 -2.86
C TYR A 148 4.14 -17.39 -3.02
N GLU A 149 3.77 -18.65 -2.76
CA GLU A 149 2.39 -19.10 -2.86
C GLU A 149 1.50 -18.30 -1.92
N HIS A 150 1.94 -18.09 -0.67
CA HIS A 150 1.21 -17.29 0.30
C HIS A 150 1.02 -15.83 -0.13
N VAL A 151 2.07 -15.18 -0.66
CA VAL A 151 1.96 -13.80 -1.20
C VAL A 151 0.92 -13.74 -2.31
N ILE A 152 1.01 -14.64 -3.29
CA ILE A 152 0.03 -14.65 -4.39
C ILE A 152 -1.39 -14.88 -3.87
N GLU A 153 -1.59 -15.82 -2.94
CA GLU A 153 -2.89 -16.11 -2.34
C GLU A 153 -3.52 -14.89 -1.65
N GLU A 154 -2.74 -14.13 -0.84
CA GLU A 154 -3.28 -12.95 -0.16
C GLU A 154 -3.67 -11.83 -1.15
N TRP A 155 -2.86 -11.62 -2.19
CA TRP A 155 -3.16 -10.64 -3.23
C TRP A 155 -4.35 -11.08 -4.11
N GLU A 156 -4.56 -12.38 -4.34
CA GLU A 156 -5.75 -12.92 -4.99
C GLU A 156 -7.02 -12.77 -4.13
N LYS A 157 -6.93 -12.95 -2.81
CA LYS A 157 -8.05 -12.68 -1.91
C LYS A 157 -8.47 -11.22 -1.97
N LEU A 158 -7.51 -10.30 -1.99
CA LEU A 158 -7.79 -8.87 -2.18
C LEU A 158 -8.45 -8.62 -3.55
N GLU A 159 -7.94 -9.20 -4.64
CA GLU A 159 -8.53 -9.11 -5.98
C GLU A 159 -9.99 -9.56 -6.00
N GLN A 160 -10.28 -10.73 -5.41
CA GLN A 160 -11.63 -11.29 -5.32
C GLN A 160 -12.57 -10.42 -4.49
N HIS A 161 -12.08 -9.85 -3.38
CA HIS A 161 -12.83 -8.90 -2.56
C HIS A 161 -13.20 -7.66 -3.37
N LEU A 162 -12.24 -7.08 -4.09
CA LEU A 162 -12.46 -5.88 -4.91
C LEU A 162 -13.35 -6.13 -6.14
N GLY A 163 -13.36 -7.35 -6.67
CA GLY A 163 -14.25 -7.76 -7.77
C GLY A 163 -15.74 -7.55 -7.46
N GLN A 164 -16.11 -7.49 -6.17
CA GLN A 164 -17.47 -7.19 -5.73
C GLN A 164 -17.86 -5.71 -5.92
N PHE A 165 -16.88 -4.83 -6.04
CA PHE A 165 -17.06 -3.39 -6.19
C PHE A 165 -16.77 -2.88 -7.62
N GLY A 166 -16.11 -3.70 -8.46
CA GLY A 166 -15.66 -3.33 -9.81
C GLY A 166 -16.71 -3.41 -10.93
N SER A 167 -17.99 -3.58 -10.61
CA SER A 167 -19.09 -3.62 -11.59
C SER A 167 -20.02 -2.40 -11.41
N GLY A 168 -19.61 -1.25 -11.92
CA GLY A 168 -20.38 0.01 -11.92
C GLY A 168 -20.05 0.89 -13.11
#